data_AF-A0A328B915-F1
#
_entry.id   AF-A0A328B915-F1
#
_cell.length_a   1.000
_cell.length_b   1.000
_cell.length_c   1.000
_cell.angle_alpha   90.00
_cell.angle_beta   90.00
_cell.angle_gamma   90.00
#
_symmetry.space_group_name_H-M   'P 1'
#
loop_
_entity.id
_entity.type
_entity.pdbx_description
1 polymer ?
#
loop_
_entity_poly.entity_id
_entity_poly.type
_entity_poly.pdbx_seq_one_letter_code
_entity_poly.pdbx_strand_id
1 'polypeptide(L)' 'MQYRVYKLNPAGRIVSGHWIEAEADSQARVTAHEMCDDATPAVELWQGQRRVALLPCEDDAVA' A
#
# COMPACT_ATOMS: atom_id res chain seq x y z
N MET A 1 -7.51 13.82 2.44
CA MET A 1 -8.36 12.80 1.77
C MET A 1 -8.14 11.46 2.44
N GLN A 2 -9.17 10.60 2.51
CA GLN A 2 -9.09 9.33 3.19
C GLN A 2 -8.78 8.19 2.20
N TYR A 3 -7.79 7.35 2.54
CA TYR A 3 -7.36 6.19 1.75
C TYR A 3 -7.39 4.92 2.59
N ARG A 4 -7.50 3.77 1.90
CA ARG A 4 -7.36 2.44 2.50
C ARG A 4 -6.10 1.78 1.99
N VAL A 5 -5.35 1.21 2.92
CA VAL A 5 -4.13 0.45 2.68
C VAL A 5 -4.40 -0.98 3.06
N TYR A 6 -4.21 -1.92 2.14
CA TYR A 6 -4.36 -3.36 2.39
C TYR A 6 -3.02 -4.05 2.24
N LYS A 7 -2.57 -4.76 3.27
CA LYS A 7 -1.34 -5.55 3.21
C LYS A 7 -1.66 -6.94 2.67
N LEU A 8 -0.87 -7.38 1.70
CA LEU A 8 -1.05 -8.66 1.04
C LEU A 8 0.01 -9.65 1.49
N ASN A 9 -0.38 -10.88 1.78
CA ASN A 9 0.57 -11.97 1.99
C ASN A 9 1.18 -12.48 0.66
N PRO A 10 2.15 -13.41 0.68
CA PRO A 10 2.75 -13.95 -0.54
C PRO A 10 1.77 -14.66 -1.50
N ALA A 11 0.60 -15.07 -1.02
CA ALA A 11 -0.46 -15.63 -1.87
C ALA A 11 -1.40 -14.54 -2.47
N GLY A 12 -1.07 -13.26 -2.30
CA GLY A 12 -1.86 -12.13 -2.79
C GLY A 12 -3.17 -11.89 -2.02
N ARG A 13 -3.31 -12.44 -0.80
CA ARG A 13 -4.51 -12.29 0.02
C ARG A 13 -4.33 -11.17 1.03
N ILE A 14 -5.39 -10.38 1.23
CA ILE A 14 -5.42 -9.34 2.26
C ILE A 14 -5.31 -9.97 3.64
N VAL A 15 -4.32 -9.54 4.42
CA VAL A 15 -4.12 -9.98 5.82
C VAL A 15 -4.38 -8.86 6.82
N SER A 16 -4.28 -7.60 6.40
CA SER A 16 -4.67 -6.46 7.22
C SER A 16 -5.12 -5.27 6.37
N GLY A 17 -5.84 -4.34 7.00
CA GLY A 17 -6.33 -3.12 6.38
C GLY A 17 -6.21 -1.93 7.32
N HIS A 18 -5.78 -0.78 6.80
CA HIS A 18 -5.56 0.45 7.55
C HIS A 18 -6.13 1.65 6.80
N TRP A 19 -6.65 2.61 7.55
CA TRP A 19 -7.04 3.90 6.99
C TRP A 19 -5.89 4.89 7.17
N ILE A 20 -5.57 5.64 6.11
CA ILE A 20 -4.59 6.73 6.17
C ILE A 20 -5.20 8.01 5.62
N GLU A 21 -4.70 9.14 6.08
CA GLU A 21 -5.03 10.45 5.53
C GLU A 21 -3.86 11.02 4.76
N ALA A 22 -4.14 11.55 3.57
CA ALA A 22 -3.14 12.21 2.73
C ALA A 22 -3.79 13.31 1.88
N GLU A 23 -3.03 14.32 1.49
CA GLU A 23 -3.49 15.45 0.68
C GLU A 23 -3.52 15.10 -0.82
N ALA A 24 -2.70 14.13 -1.25
CA ALA A 24 -2.60 13.68 -2.64
C ALA A 24 -2.23 12.20 -2.76
N ASP A 25 -2.48 11.60 -3.94
CA ASP A 25 -2.12 10.22 -4.26
C ASP A 25 -0.61 9.94 -4.07
N SER A 26 0.25 10.92 -4.35
CA SER A 26 1.71 10.79 -4.20
C SER A 26 2.12 10.62 -2.74
N GLN A 27 1.58 11.45 -1.84
CA GLN A 27 1.82 11.33 -0.41
C GLN A 27 1.24 10.02 0.13
N ALA A 28 0.03 9.65 -0.31
CA ALA A 28 -0.61 8.40 0.10
C ALA A 28 0.22 7.16 -0.30
N ARG A 29 0.89 7.20 -1.47
CA ARG A 29 1.80 6.13 -1.91
C ARG A 29 3.02 5.99 -1.00
N VAL A 30 3.65 7.10 -0.63
CA VAL A 30 4.79 7.10 0.30
C VAL A 30 4.38 6.50 1.64
N THR A 31 3.30 6.99 2.24
CA THR A 31 2.79 6.47 3.52
C THR A 31 2.39 5.00 3.42
N ALA A 32 1.75 4.57 2.33
CA ALA A 32 1.39 3.16 2.14
C ALA A 32 2.62 2.25 1.98
N HIS A 33 3.69 2.73 1.36
CA HIS A 33 4.93 1.98 1.20
C HIS A 33 5.70 1.85 2.52
N GLU A 34 5.68 2.88 3.38
CA GLU A 34 6.23 2.80 4.75
C GLU A 34 5.53 1.74 5.63
N MET A 35 4.34 1.27 5.23
CA MET A 35 3.63 0.19 5.92
C MET A 35 4.07 -1.22 5.49
N CYS A 36 5.02 -1.33 4.57
CA CYS A 36 5.62 -2.60 4.18
C CYS A 36 6.29 -3.30 5.38
N ASP A 37 6.22 -4.63 5.39
CA ASP A 37 6.99 -5.47 6.32
C ASP A 37 7.35 -6.80 5.65
N ASP A 38 8.24 -7.56 6.30
CA ASP A 38 8.76 -8.84 5.80
C ASP A 38 7.69 -9.91 5.57
N ALA A 39 6.53 -9.82 6.24
CA ALA A 39 5.45 -10.77 6.11
C ALA A 39 4.51 -10.45 4.93
N THR A 40 4.57 -9.21 4.41
CA THR A 40 3.66 -8.72 3.38
C THR A 40 4.43 -8.15 2.18
N PRO A 41 4.66 -8.93 1.12
CA PRO A 41 5.48 -8.51 -0.02
C PRO A 41 4.83 -7.42 -0.89
N ALA A 42 3.55 -7.08 -0.66
CA ALA A 42 2.89 -6.01 -1.38
C ALA A 42 1.78 -5.35 -0.58
N VAL A 43 1.47 -4.11 -0.95
CA VAL A 43 0.43 -3.28 -0.37
C VAL A 43 -0.47 -2.70 -1.45
N GLU A 44 -1.78 -2.82 -1.32
CA GLU A 44 -2.73 -2.08 -2.16
C GLU A 44 -3.15 -0.77 -1.51
N LEU A 45 -3.16 0.29 -2.30
CA LEU A 45 -3.67 1.60 -1.91
C LEU A 45 -4.95 1.91 -2.67
N TRP A 46 -6.01 2.31 -1.95
CA TRP A 46 -7.33 2.58 -2.49
C TRP A 46 -7.87 3.93 -2.01
N GLN A 47 -8.63 4.61 -2.87
CA GLN A 47 -9.41 5.80 -2.56
C GLN A 47 -10.86 5.59 -3.02
N GLY A 48 -11.79 5.43 -2.08
CA GLY A 48 -13.13 4.97 -2.41
C GLY A 48 -13.06 3.64 -3.19
N GLN A 49 -13.73 3.55 -4.35
CA GLN A 49 -13.70 2.35 -5.20
C GLN A 49 -12.52 2.29 -6.18
N ARG A 50 -11.64 3.30 -6.19
CA ARG A 50 -10.49 3.36 -7.09
C ARG A 50 -9.26 2.74 -6.42
N ARG A 51 -8.66 1.73 -7.05
CA ARG A 51 -7.31 1.29 -6.68
C ARG A 51 -6.30 2.30 -7.23
N VAL A 52 -5.62 3.00 -6.32
CA VAL A 52 -4.60 4.00 -6.63
C VAL A 52 -3.31 3.32 -7.04
N ALA A 53 -2.88 2.29 -6.30
CA ALA A 53 -1.64 1.58 -6.54
C ALA A 53 -1.67 0.14 -5.99
N LEU A 54 -0.85 -0.72 -6.57
CA LEU A 54 -0.30 -1.92 -5.95
C LEU A 54 1.20 -1.67 -5.83
N LEU A 55 1.71 -1.65 -4.60
CA LEU A 55 3.08 -1.30 -4.26
C LEU A 55 3.80 -2.59 -3.84
N PRO A 56 4.83 -3.05 -4.56
CA PRO A 56 5.72 -4.08 -4.03
C PRO A 56 6.48 -3.53 -2.82
N CYS A 57 6.74 -4.40 -1.84
CA CYS A 57 7.49 -4.07 -0.63
C CYS A 57 8.96 -4.49 -0.70
N GLU A 58 9.32 -5.23 -1.74
CA GLU A 58 10.71 -5.38 -2.13
C GLU A 58 11.13 -4.04 -2.75
N ASP A 59 12.12 -3.38 -2.15
CA ASP A 59 12.76 -2.23 -2.76
C ASP A 59 13.29 -2.69 -4.12
N ASP A 60 12.63 -2.25 -5.20
CA ASP A 60 13.29 -2.13 -6.49
C ASP A 60 14.38 -1.08 -6.30
N ALA A 61 15.49 -1.50 -5.70
CA ALA A 61 16.75 -0.79 -5.75
C ALA A 61 17.07 -0.64 -7.23
N VAL A 62 16.75 0.55 -7.76
CA VAL A 62 17.11 0.98 -9.10
C VAL A 62 18.62 0.73 -9.23
N ALA A 63 18.97 -0.29 -10.02
CA ALA A 63 20.34 -0.55 -10.45
C ALA A 63 20.84 0.55 -11.39
#